data_AF-A0A1V5Z019-F1
#
_entry.id   AF-A0A1V5Z019-F1
#
_cell.length_a   1.000
_cell.length_b   1.000
_cell.length_c   1.000
_cell.angle_alpha   90.00
_cell.angle_beta   90.00
_cell.angle_gamma   90.00
#
_symmetry.space_group_name_H-M   'P 1'
#
loop_
_entity.id
_entity.type
_entity.pdbx_description
1 polymer ?
#
loop_
_entity_poly.entity_id
_entity_poly.type
_entity_poly.pdbx_seq_one_letter_code
_entity_poly.pdbx_strand_id
1 'polypeptide(L)'
;MALTEKQELYISRYREEVRENLKGHLTAPLLEQALSHLRLSILEEILKHAGQQPAEDLQVLQALKELGSPAERAQVLIRLYRAQMSAPESSQRYAAPAARQVPAEQKEAAAAKKEADAEKVVWLGVCLHIARTASLPAWLIRCAAVILGLFGAPLMLIVYMGAFFFFRFQGVLETKEQVHLFRCAGHLFITAFLIILFYCAGKYGLEGIAWAHQYFLKQPLPDLAEWGWLASQQQALLFWALFLLLPPALLSALPVPSGWALSLKRAAQAGVTLYAVLIAFGLASSIAGILLQFYSEFTG
;
A
#
# COMPACT_ATOMS: atom_id res chain seq x y z
N MET A 1 -8.78 7.49 -16.61
CA MET A 1 -10.04 7.81 -17.31
C MET A 1 -9.74 7.81 -18.79
N ALA A 2 -10.42 6.98 -19.58
CA ALA A 2 -10.24 6.94 -21.03
C ALA A 2 -11.13 8.04 -21.66
N LEU A 3 -10.53 8.91 -22.47
CA LEU A 3 -11.25 9.91 -23.26
C LEU A 3 -11.56 9.32 -24.62
N THR A 4 -12.66 9.75 -25.25
CA THR A 4 -12.95 9.38 -26.63
C THR A 4 -12.06 10.17 -27.59
N GLU A 5 -11.82 9.64 -28.80
CA GLU A 5 -11.02 10.31 -29.84
C GLU A 5 -11.53 11.74 -30.13
N LYS A 6 -12.85 11.91 -30.14
CA LYS A 6 -13.50 13.20 -30.35
C LYS A 6 -13.23 14.19 -29.21
N GLN A 7 -13.18 13.72 -27.97
CA GLN A 7 -12.85 14.56 -26.81
C GLN A 7 -11.38 14.97 -26.82
N GLU A 8 -10.49 14.05 -27.21
CA GLU A 8 -9.08 14.37 -27.41
C GLU A 8 -8.89 15.44 -28.48
N LEU A 9 -9.70 15.41 -29.55
CA LEU A 9 -9.69 16.44 -30.58
C LEU A 9 -10.03 17.83 -29.99
N TYR A 10 -11.08 17.95 -29.17
CA TYR A 10 -11.43 19.23 -28.55
C TYR A 10 -10.32 19.77 -27.64
N ILE A 11 -9.75 18.90 -26.79
CA ILE A 11 -8.66 19.27 -25.89
C ILE A 11 -7.40 19.68 -26.68
N SER A 12 -7.08 18.96 -27.76
CA SER A 12 -5.92 19.26 -28.59
C SER A 12 -6.04 20.61 -29.29
N ARG A 13 -7.22 20.93 -29.85
CA ARG A 13 -7.50 22.22 -30.49
C ARG A 13 -7.39 23.37 -29.50
N TYR A 14 -8.01 23.23 -28.32
CA TYR A 14 -7.90 24.24 -27.26
C TYR A 14 -6.45 24.46 -26.83
N ARG A 15 -5.68 23.37 -26.66
CA ARG A 15 -4.27 23.46 -26.27
C ARG A 15 -3.40 24.13 -27.34
N GLU A 16 -3.67 23.88 -28.62
CA GLU A 16 -2.93 24.51 -29.71
C GLU A 16 -3.23 26.02 -29.78
N GLU A 17 -4.50 26.41 -29.60
CA GLU A 17 -4.87 27.83 -29.52
C GLU A 17 -4.19 28.53 -28.33
N VAL A 18 -4.11 27.88 -27.15
CA VAL A 18 -3.33 28.43 -26.02
C VAL A 18 -1.84 28.50 -26.36
N ARG A 19 -1.28 27.49 -27.03
CA ARG A 19 0.12 27.46 -27.45
C ARG A 19 0.44 28.64 -28.37
N GLU A 20 -0.39 28.92 -29.38
CA GLU A 20 -0.19 30.08 -30.27
C GLU A 20 -0.17 31.40 -29.49
N ASN A 21 -1.07 31.56 -28.50
CA ASN A 21 -1.10 32.75 -27.64
C ASN A 21 0.09 32.86 -26.68
N LEU A 22 0.78 31.75 -26.39
CA LEU A 22 1.99 31.74 -25.54
C LEU A 22 3.28 31.95 -26.36
N LYS A 23 3.26 31.70 -27.68
CA LYS A 23 4.41 31.92 -28.56
C LYS A 23 4.81 33.40 -28.51
N GLY A 24 6.10 33.67 -28.29
CA GLY A 24 6.64 35.02 -28.15
C GLY A 24 6.67 35.56 -26.72
N HIS A 25 5.98 34.92 -25.76
CA HIS A 25 6.00 35.33 -24.35
C HIS A 25 6.84 34.41 -23.45
N LEU A 26 6.98 33.13 -23.82
CA LEU A 26 7.74 32.13 -23.06
C LEU A 26 8.83 31.49 -23.92
N THR A 27 9.91 31.06 -23.27
CA THR A 27 10.94 30.23 -23.93
C THR A 27 10.40 28.82 -24.20
N ALA A 28 10.91 28.14 -25.23
CA ALA A 28 10.49 26.79 -25.61
C ALA A 28 10.37 25.77 -24.43
N PRO A 29 11.33 25.66 -23.49
CA PRO A 29 11.19 24.72 -22.37
C PRO A 29 10.05 25.07 -21.42
N LEU A 30 9.81 26.36 -21.17
CA LEU A 30 8.76 26.82 -20.27
C LEU A 30 7.38 26.79 -20.93
N LEU A 31 7.33 26.99 -22.25
CA LEU A 31 6.13 26.76 -23.04
C LEU A 31 5.65 25.32 -22.88
N GLU A 32 6.55 24.35 -23.04
CA GLU A 32 6.24 22.94 -22.89
C GLU A 32 5.83 22.59 -21.44
N GLN A 33 6.49 23.16 -20.45
CA GLN A 33 6.10 22.99 -19.05
C GLN A 33 4.70 23.58 -18.76
N ALA A 34 4.41 24.78 -19.27
CA ALA A 34 3.11 25.42 -19.13
C ALA A 34 1.99 24.61 -19.81
N LEU A 35 2.24 24.04 -20.99
CA LEU A 35 1.28 23.17 -21.68
C LEU A 35 1.05 21.84 -20.95
N SER A 36 2.08 21.30 -20.28
CA SER A 36 1.94 20.11 -19.43
C SER A 36 1.05 20.39 -18.21
N HIS A 37 1.25 21.55 -17.56
CA HIS A 37 0.42 21.99 -16.44
C HIS A 37 -1.02 22.26 -16.88
N LEU A 38 -1.19 22.90 -18.05
CA LEU A 38 -2.51 23.11 -18.64
C LEU A 38 -3.26 21.80 -18.87
N ARG A 39 -2.57 20.76 -19.37
CA ARG A 39 -3.17 19.44 -19.58
C ARG A 39 -3.69 18.84 -18.26
N LEU A 40 -2.93 18.95 -17.17
CA LEU A 40 -3.36 18.48 -15.86
C LEU A 40 -4.60 19.24 -15.37
N SER A 41 -4.59 20.57 -15.47
CA SER A 41 -5.76 21.39 -15.11
C SER A 41 -7.01 21.04 -15.92
N ILE A 42 -6.86 20.73 -17.22
CA ILE A 42 -7.99 20.28 -18.05
C ILE A 42 -8.55 18.95 -17.54
N LEU A 43 -7.69 17.99 -17.20
CA LEU A 43 -8.13 16.69 -16.69
C LEU A 43 -8.78 16.79 -15.30
N GLU A 44 -8.27 17.67 -14.43
CA GLU A 44 -8.85 17.95 -13.12
C GLU A 44 -10.24 18.56 -13.24
N GLU A 45 -10.43 19.55 -14.12
CA GLU A 45 -11.74 20.16 -14.33
C GLU A 45 -12.73 19.17 -14.97
N ILE A 46 -12.28 18.34 -15.91
CA ILE A 46 -13.12 17.25 -16.47
C ILE A 46 -13.55 16.27 -15.37
N LEU A 47 -12.64 15.87 -14.48
CA LEU A 47 -12.94 14.96 -13.36
C LEU A 47 -13.95 15.57 -12.38
N LYS A 48 -13.89 16.89 -12.16
CA LYS A 48 -14.84 17.59 -11.28
C LYS A 48 -16.25 17.58 -11.84
N HIS A 49 -16.41 17.69 -13.17
CA HIS A 49 -17.72 17.63 -13.85
C HIS A 49 -18.24 16.21 -14.07
N ALA A 50 -17.36 15.26 -14.40
CA ALA A 50 -17.73 13.88 -14.70
C ALA A 50 -17.81 12.97 -13.46
N GLY A 51 -17.15 13.37 -12.36
CA GLY A 51 -17.00 12.54 -11.17
C GLY A 51 -16.21 11.25 -11.45
N GLN A 52 -16.75 10.10 -11.05
CA GLN A 52 -16.14 8.79 -11.31
C GLN A 52 -16.63 8.12 -12.61
N GLN A 53 -17.60 8.73 -13.29
CA GLN A 53 -18.17 8.20 -14.53
C GLN A 53 -17.33 8.60 -15.74
N PRO A 54 -17.39 7.83 -16.86
CA PRO A 54 -16.77 8.26 -18.12
C PRO A 54 -17.33 9.62 -18.55
N ALA A 55 -16.46 10.53 -18.99
CA ALA A 55 -16.85 11.90 -19.32
C ALA A 55 -17.65 11.91 -20.61
N GLU A 56 -18.77 12.64 -20.59
CA GLU A 56 -19.53 12.93 -21.79
C GLU A 56 -18.97 14.15 -22.52
N ASP A 57 -19.20 14.24 -23.84
CA ASP A 57 -18.73 15.36 -24.66
C ASP A 57 -19.15 16.73 -24.10
N LEU A 58 -20.37 16.81 -23.55
CA LEU A 58 -20.90 18.04 -22.95
C LEU A 58 -20.10 18.47 -21.72
N GLN A 59 -19.70 17.52 -20.87
CA GLN A 59 -18.90 17.78 -19.66
C GLN A 59 -17.49 18.26 -20.03
N VAL A 60 -16.88 17.69 -21.08
CA VAL A 60 -15.57 18.14 -21.57
C VAL A 60 -15.65 19.58 -22.10
N LEU A 61 -16.69 19.91 -22.87
CA LEU A 61 -16.88 21.27 -23.36
C LEU A 61 -17.18 22.27 -22.22
N GLN A 62 -17.94 21.84 -21.21
CA GLN A 62 -18.22 22.66 -20.03
C GLN A 62 -16.95 22.91 -19.20
N ALA A 63 -16.11 21.89 -19.00
CA ALA A 63 -14.82 22.02 -18.34
C ALA A 63 -13.88 22.98 -19.11
N LEU A 64 -13.83 22.90 -20.45
CA LEU A 64 -13.06 23.84 -21.27
C LEU A 64 -13.61 25.28 -21.17
N LYS A 65 -14.94 25.44 -21.11
CA LYS A 65 -15.58 26.75 -20.95
C LYS A 65 -15.27 27.38 -19.59
N GLU A 66 -15.24 26.59 -18.51
CA GLU A 66 -14.90 27.07 -17.17
C GLU A 66 -13.43 27.47 -17.01
N LEU A 67 -12.53 26.86 -17.79
CA LEU A 67 -11.13 27.27 -17.85
C LEU A 67 -10.92 28.63 -18.52
N GLY A 68 -11.95 29.18 -19.17
CA GLY A 68 -11.95 30.47 -19.86
C GLY A 68 -11.58 30.35 -21.33
N SER A 69 -11.44 31.50 -22.00
CA SER A 69 -10.96 31.51 -23.38
C SER A 69 -9.47 31.13 -23.45
N PRO A 70 -8.99 30.57 -24.58
CA PRO A 70 -7.57 30.24 -24.76
C PRO A 70 -6.63 31.42 -24.48
N ALA A 71 -7.03 32.63 -24.86
CA ALA A 71 -6.27 33.85 -24.65
C ALA A 71 -6.17 34.23 -23.16
N GLU A 72 -7.28 34.15 -22.41
CA GLU A 72 -7.29 34.42 -20.96
C GLU A 72 -6.41 33.40 -20.22
N ARG A 73 -6.54 32.12 -20.57
CA ARG A 73 -5.74 31.07 -19.94
C ARG A 73 -4.25 31.22 -20.24
N ALA A 74 -3.89 31.63 -21.46
CA ALA A 74 -2.52 31.96 -21.81
C ALA A 74 -1.98 33.11 -20.94
N GLN A 75 -2.76 34.18 -20.73
CA GLN A 75 -2.36 35.29 -19.86
C GLN A 75 -2.13 34.86 -18.40
N VAL A 76 -2.99 33.98 -17.86
CA VAL A 76 -2.81 33.43 -16.51
C VAL A 76 -1.48 32.65 -16.42
N LEU A 77 -1.19 31.79 -17.40
CA LEU A 77 0.06 31.04 -17.45
C LEU A 77 1.29 31.97 -17.58
N ILE A 78 1.22 33.01 -18.42
CA ILE A 78 2.29 34.00 -18.54
C ILE A 78 2.56 34.68 -17.20
N ARG A 79 1.52 35.09 -16.46
CA ARG A 79 1.68 35.72 -15.14
C ARG A 79 2.32 34.78 -14.13
N LEU A 80 1.86 33.52 -14.06
CA LEU A 80 2.40 32.52 -13.15
C LEU A 80 3.89 32.24 -13.41
N TYR A 81 4.26 32.00 -14.66
CA TYR A 81 5.63 31.67 -15.02
C TYR A 81 6.57 32.87 -15.00
N ARG A 82 6.07 34.08 -15.31
CA ARG A 82 6.85 35.32 -15.14
C ARG A 82 7.17 35.57 -13.67
N ALA A 83 6.21 35.36 -12.76
CA ALA A 83 6.44 35.47 -11.32
C ALA A 83 7.50 34.46 -10.83
N GLN A 84 7.49 33.24 -11.38
CA GLN A 84 8.48 32.21 -11.04
C GLN A 84 9.90 32.54 -11.54
N MET A 85 10.03 33.19 -12.70
CA MET A 85 11.32 33.68 -13.21
C MET A 85 11.85 34.87 -12.40
N SER A 86 10.98 35.73 -11.89
CA SER A 86 11.37 36.90 -11.09
C SER A 86 11.72 36.57 -9.64
N ALA A 87 11.48 35.34 -9.18
CA ALA A 87 11.85 34.93 -7.83
C ALA A 87 13.37 34.69 -7.71
N PRO A 88 14.04 35.20 -6.66
CA PRO A 88 15.47 35.05 -6.49
C PRO A 88 15.87 33.56 -6.42
N GLU A 89 16.96 33.22 -7.13
CA GLU A 89 17.52 31.87 -7.34
C GLU A 89 17.66 31.00 -6.07
N SER A 90 17.70 31.61 -4.88
CA SER A 90 17.83 30.90 -3.60
C SER A 90 16.64 30.01 -3.24
N SER A 91 15.48 30.16 -3.90
CA SER A 91 14.31 29.27 -3.70
C SER A 91 14.21 28.14 -4.74
N GLN A 92 15.01 28.14 -5.81
CA GLN A 92 14.92 27.13 -6.88
C GLN A 92 15.59 25.79 -6.53
N ARG A 93 16.35 25.69 -5.44
CA ARG A 93 16.96 24.43 -4.99
C ARG A 93 15.99 23.41 -4.39
N TYR A 94 14.74 23.80 -4.13
CA TYR A 94 13.68 22.90 -3.63
C TYR A 94 12.52 22.71 -4.60
N ALA A 95 12.60 23.26 -5.82
CA ALA A 95 11.57 23.04 -6.83
C ALA A 95 11.74 21.66 -7.49
N ALA A 96 10.63 20.93 -7.53
CA ALA A 96 10.47 19.57 -8.01
C ALA A 96 11.30 19.24 -9.28
N PRO A 97 11.80 17.99 -9.42
CA PRO A 97 12.62 17.59 -10.54
C PRO A 97 11.89 17.89 -11.85
N ALA A 98 12.48 18.77 -12.66
CA ALA A 98 12.00 19.12 -13.98
C ALA A 98 11.64 17.84 -14.74
N ALA A 99 10.38 17.76 -15.21
CA ALA A 99 9.90 16.68 -16.04
C ALA A 99 10.75 16.62 -17.31
N ARG A 100 11.81 15.81 -17.27
CA ARG A 100 12.64 15.47 -18.42
C ARG A 100 11.70 14.87 -19.46
N GLN A 101 11.41 15.60 -20.53
CA GLN A 101 10.64 15.09 -21.66
C GLN A 101 11.46 13.97 -22.29
N VAL A 102 11.15 12.74 -21.90
CA VAL A 102 11.68 11.52 -22.51
C VAL A 102 11.03 11.40 -23.89
N PRO A 103 11.78 11.40 -25.01
CA PRO A 103 11.26 11.30 -26.38
C PRO A 103 10.27 10.13 -26.53
N ALA A 104 9.30 10.25 -27.43
CA ALA A 104 8.26 9.23 -27.65
C ALA A 104 8.83 7.83 -27.95
N GLU A 105 9.94 7.74 -28.69
CA GLU A 105 10.67 6.48 -28.90
C GLU A 105 11.24 5.89 -27.61
N GLN A 106 11.69 6.73 -26.67
CA GLN A 106 12.14 6.27 -25.36
C GLN A 106 10.96 5.89 -24.45
N LYS A 107 9.75 6.41 -24.69
CA LYS A 107 8.53 5.96 -23.99
C LYS A 107 8.07 4.59 -24.49
N GLU A 108 8.10 4.34 -25.80
CA GLU A 108 7.80 3.01 -26.36
C GLU A 108 8.87 1.99 -25.97
N ALA A 109 10.16 2.36 -26.06
CA ALA A 109 11.24 1.51 -25.58
C ALA A 109 11.16 1.30 -24.05
N ALA A 110 10.75 2.29 -23.27
CA ALA A 110 10.53 2.13 -21.82
C ALA A 110 9.25 1.33 -21.50
N ALA A 111 8.23 1.35 -22.35
CA ALA A 111 7.02 0.55 -22.21
C ALA A 111 7.30 -0.93 -22.56
N ALA A 112 7.97 -1.19 -23.68
CA ALA A 112 8.41 -2.53 -24.07
C ALA A 112 9.44 -3.09 -23.08
N LYS A 113 10.35 -2.24 -22.56
CA LYS A 113 11.26 -2.62 -21.47
C LYS A 113 10.51 -2.85 -20.17
N LYS A 114 9.44 -2.09 -19.87
CA LYS A 114 8.57 -2.37 -18.72
C LYS A 114 7.81 -3.69 -18.87
N GLU A 115 7.38 -4.07 -20.06
CA GLU A 115 6.77 -5.38 -20.32
C GLU A 115 7.79 -6.51 -20.18
N ALA A 116 8.98 -6.36 -20.76
CA ALA A 116 10.06 -7.33 -20.61
C ALA A 116 10.59 -7.41 -19.16
N ASP A 117 10.61 -6.30 -18.42
CA ASP A 117 10.96 -6.27 -17.00
C ASP A 117 9.81 -6.77 -16.12
N ALA A 118 8.55 -6.61 -16.54
CA ALA A 118 7.38 -7.21 -15.88
C ALA A 118 7.42 -8.74 -15.95
N GLU A 119 7.92 -9.30 -17.06
CA GLU A 119 8.16 -10.73 -17.21
C GLU A 119 9.35 -11.21 -16.34
N LYS A 120 10.30 -10.31 -16.04
CA LYS A 120 11.43 -10.52 -15.10
C LYS A 120 11.11 -10.20 -13.63
N VAL A 121 9.84 -10.03 -13.28
CA VAL A 121 9.42 -9.92 -11.88
C VAL A 121 9.45 -11.31 -11.24
N VAL A 122 10.65 -11.85 -11.07
CA VAL A 122 10.89 -13.16 -10.47
C VAL A 122 10.76 -13.02 -8.96
N TRP A 123 9.67 -13.56 -8.42
CA TRP A 123 9.46 -13.68 -6.97
C TRP A 123 10.54 -14.55 -6.35
N LEU A 124 11.53 -13.95 -5.66
CA LEU A 124 12.59 -14.59 -4.87
C LEU A 124 13.46 -15.66 -5.58
N GLY A 125 13.14 -16.04 -6.82
CA GLY A 125 13.87 -17.03 -7.62
C GLY A 125 13.58 -18.50 -7.27
N VAL A 126 12.91 -18.81 -6.15
CA VAL A 126 12.75 -20.19 -5.65
C VAL A 126 11.98 -21.08 -6.63
N CYS A 127 10.77 -20.68 -7.03
CA CYS A 127 9.98 -21.48 -7.99
C CYS A 127 10.67 -21.60 -9.35
N LEU A 128 11.40 -20.57 -9.77
CA LEU A 128 12.13 -20.59 -11.04
C LEU A 128 13.31 -21.57 -10.98
N HIS A 129 14.03 -21.60 -9.86
CA HIS A 129 15.11 -22.54 -9.65
C HIS A 129 14.60 -23.99 -9.66
N ILE A 130 13.53 -24.28 -8.90
CA ILE A 130 12.89 -25.59 -8.87
C ILE A 130 12.38 -26.00 -10.25
N ALA A 131 11.79 -25.07 -11.01
CA ALA A 131 11.34 -25.32 -12.38
C ALA A 131 12.51 -25.70 -13.31
N ARG A 132 13.63 -24.96 -13.23
CA ARG A 132 14.84 -25.24 -14.03
C ARG A 132 15.45 -26.61 -13.68
N THR A 133 15.55 -26.96 -12.39
CA THR A 133 16.13 -28.25 -11.97
C THR A 133 15.23 -29.44 -12.32
N ALA A 134 13.91 -29.27 -12.22
CA ALA A 134 12.94 -30.31 -12.57
C ALA A 134 12.63 -30.38 -14.09
N SER A 135 13.18 -29.46 -14.91
CA SER A 135 12.82 -29.30 -16.32
C SER A 135 11.30 -29.12 -16.55
N LEU A 136 10.61 -28.50 -15.58
CA LEU A 136 9.18 -28.23 -15.63
C LEU A 136 8.89 -26.77 -15.96
N PRO A 137 7.76 -26.44 -16.59
CA PRO A 137 7.40 -25.06 -16.85
C PRO A 137 7.10 -24.32 -15.53
N ALA A 138 7.60 -23.08 -15.40
CA ALA A 138 7.54 -22.32 -14.15
C ALA A 138 6.10 -22.05 -13.66
N TRP A 139 5.13 -21.94 -14.57
CA TRP A 139 3.73 -21.74 -14.20
C TRP A 139 3.17 -22.93 -13.41
N LEU A 140 3.58 -24.17 -13.72
CA LEU A 140 3.12 -25.38 -13.04
C LEU A 140 3.61 -25.41 -11.58
N ILE A 141 4.90 -25.10 -11.37
CA ILE A 141 5.49 -24.99 -10.03
C ILE A 141 4.80 -23.87 -9.23
N ARG A 142 4.51 -22.73 -9.87
CA ARG A 142 3.77 -21.62 -9.22
C ARG A 142 2.34 -22.04 -8.84
N CYS A 143 1.60 -22.70 -9.72
CA CYS A 143 0.26 -23.22 -9.43
C CYS A 143 0.30 -24.23 -8.27
N ALA A 144 1.25 -25.16 -8.28
CA ALA A 144 1.43 -26.12 -7.20
C ALA A 144 1.74 -25.42 -5.87
N ALA A 145 2.63 -24.42 -5.88
CA ALA A 145 2.96 -23.63 -4.69
C ALA A 145 1.75 -22.84 -4.16
N VAL A 146 0.90 -22.30 -5.05
CA VAL A 146 -0.34 -21.62 -4.68
C VAL A 146 -1.35 -22.59 -4.05
N ILE A 147 -1.54 -23.77 -4.65
CA ILE A 147 -2.44 -24.81 -4.12
C ILE A 147 -1.96 -25.26 -2.74
N LEU A 148 -0.68 -25.60 -2.61
CA LEU A 148 -0.09 -25.96 -1.32
C LEU A 148 -0.22 -24.81 -0.31
N GLY A 149 0.01 -23.58 -0.74
CA GLY A 149 -0.18 -22.38 0.09
C GLY A 149 -1.62 -22.20 0.57
N LEU A 150 -2.62 -22.52 -0.26
CA LEU A 150 -4.03 -22.40 0.11
C LEU A 150 -4.41 -23.37 1.24
N PHE A 151 -3.89 -24.60 1.20
CA PHE A 151 -4.21 -25.63 2.20
C PHE A 151 -3.24 -25.67 3.38
N GLY A 152 -2.03 -25.14 3.21
CA GLY A 152 -0.94 -25.22 4.19
C GLY A 152 -0.39 -23.87 4.64
N ALA A 153 -1.08 -22.75 4.36
CA ALA A 153 -0.72 -21.46 4.95
C ALA A 153 -0.89 -21.52 6.47
N PRO A 154 0.04 -20.97 7.27
CA PRO A 154 1.27 -20.23 6.92
C PRO A 154 2.54 -21.10 6.84
N LEU A 155 2.46 -22.41 7.11
CA LEU A 155 3.60 -23.33 7.11
C LEU A 155 4.33 -23.34 5.76
N MET A 156 3.59 -23.38 4.66
CA MET A 156 4.17 -23.36 3.31
C MET A 156 4.94 -22.07 3.03
N LEU A 157 4.56 -20.95 3.65
CA LEU A 157 5.29 -19.69 3.53
C LEU A 157 6.65 -19.78 4.22
N ILE A 158 6.69 -20.38 5.41
CA ILE A 158 7.93 -20.62 6.16
C ILE A 158 8.85 -21.56 5.36
N VAL A 159 8.31 -22.64 4.80
CA VAL A 159 9.07 -23.57 3.94
C VAL A 159 9.63 -22.85 2.72
N TYR A 160 8.81 -22.03 2.05
CA TYR A 160 9.24 -21.25 0.89
C TYR A 160 10.38 -20.27 1.23
N MET A 161 10.29 -19.62 2.38
CA MET A 161 11.33 -18.71 2.87
C MET A 161 12.61 -19.46 3.26
N GLY A 162 12.47 -20.61 3.91
CA GLY A 162 13.59 -21.50 4.22
C GLY A 162 14.33 -21.92 2.95
N ALA A 163 13.58 -22.32 1.91
CA ALA A 163 14.14 -22.67 0.60
C ALA A 163 14.85 -21.47 -0.06
N PHE A 164 14.29 -20.26 0.04
CA PHE A 164 14.95 -19.04 -0.43
C PHE A 164 16.31 -18.82 0.24
N PHE A 165 16.37 -18.83 1.58
CA PHE A 165 17.63 -18.65 2.28
C PHE A 165 18.62 -19.77 1.98
N PHE A 166 18.16 -21.02 1.92
CA PHE A 166 18.99 -22.17 1.56
C PHE A 166 19.65 -22.00 0.18
N PHE A 167 18.88 -21.71 -0.87
CA PHE A 167 19.43 -21.50 -2.20
C PHE A 167 20.28 -20.22 -2.30
N ARG A 168 19.98 -19.19 -1.49
CA ARG A 168 20.78 -17.97 -1.41
C ARG A 168 22.15 -18.24 -0.81
N PHE A 169 22.23 -19.02 0.27
CA PHE A 169 23.50 -19.41 0.90
C PHE A 169 24.35 -20.30 0.01
N GLN A 170 23.73 -21.11 -0.84
CA GLN A 170 24.44 -21.89 -1.86
C GLN A 170 24.94 -21.05 -3.05
N GLY A 171 24.53 -19.77 -3.17
CA GLY A 171 24.90 -18.91 -4.29
C GLY A 171 24.20 -19.27 -5.61
N VAL A 172 23.15 -20.09 -5.56
CA VAL A 172 22.46 -20.62 -6.75
C VAL A 172 21.44 -19.62 -7.31
N LEU A 173 20.94 -18.70 -6.48
CA LEU A 173 20.00 -17.67 -6.91
C LEU A 173 20.74 -16.47 -7.52
N GLU A 174 20.49 -16.21 -8.80
CA GLU A 174 21.02 -15.07 -9.59
C GLU A 174 20.42 -13.70 -9.19
N THR A 175 19.89 -13.55 -7.97
CA THR A 175 19.32 -12.28 -7.52
C THR A 175 20.43 -11.27 -7.26
N LYS A 176 20.53 -10.27 -8.13
CA LYS A 176 21.51 -9.17 -8.03
C LYS A 176 21.28 -8.25 -6.83
N GLU A 177 20.07 -8.24 -6.27
CA GLU A 177 19.75 -7.41 -5.11
C GLU A 177 20.35 -7.97 -3.80
N GLN A 178 20.96 -7.06 -3.03
CA GLN A 178 21.52 -7.37 -1.73
C GLN A 178 20.40 -7.47 -0.70
N VAL A 179 20.38 -8.57 0.07
CA VAL A 179 19.43 -8.73 1.17
C VAL A 179 19.93 -7.91 2.35
N HIS A 180 19.18 -6.87 2.72
CA HIS A 180 19.47 -6.10 3.93
C HIS A 180 18.96 -6.87 5.16
N LEU A 181 19.79 -7.76 5.70
CA LEU A 181 19.46 -8.61 6.86
C LEU A 181 18.96 -7.79 8.06
N PHE A 182 19.55 -6.63 8.31
CA PHE A 182 19.12 -5.75 9.39
C PHE A 182 17.68 -5.24 9.21
N ARG A 183 17.28 -4.93 7.97
CA ARG A 183 15.89 -4.53 7.68
C ARG A 183 14.92 -5.68 7.91
N CYS A 184 15.32 -6.89 7.53
CA CYS A 184 14.53 -8.11 7.75
C CYS A 184 14.33 -8.39 9.24
N ALA A 185 15.42 -8.38 10.01
CA ALA A 185 15.38 -8.55 11.46
C ALA A 185 14.56 -7.45 12.15
N GLY A 186 14.72 -6.19 11.73
CA GLY A 186 13.97 -5.05 12.28
C GLY A 186 12.46 -5.18 12.06
N HIS A 187 12.02 -5.54 10.85
CA HIS A 187 10.59 -5.75 10.57
C HIS A 187 9.99 -6.91 11.38
N LEU A 188 10.71 -8.02 11.48
CA LEU A 188 10.29 -9.18 12.27
C LEU A 188 10.21 -8.82 13.76
N PHE A 189 11.23 -8.13 14.29
CA PHE A 189 11.28 -7.69 15.68
C PHE A 189 10.14 -6.74 16.02
N ILE A 190 9.91 -5.70 15.20
CA ILE A 190 8.81 -4.73 15.43
C ILE A 190 7.46 -5.45 15.44
N THR A 191 7.23 -6.36 14.49
CA THR A 191 5.96 -7.10 14.39
C THR A 191 5.76 -8.01 15.60
N ALA A 192 6.77 -8.80 15.97
CA ALA A 192 6.72 -9.67 17.15
C ALA A 192 6.53 -8.85 18.43
N PHE A 193 7.27 -7.75 18.58
CA PHE A 193 7.17 -6.85 19.73
C PHE A 193 5.77 -6.30 19.91
N LEU A 194 5.13 -5.81 18.84
CA LEU A 194 3.75 -5.30 18.91
C LEU A 194 2.75 -6.40 19.29
N ILE A 195 2.88 -7.60 18.73
CA ILE A 195 2.01 -8.74 19.08
C ILE A 195 2.18 -9.11 20.56
N ILE A 196 3.42 -9.20 21.05
CA ILE A 196 3.73 -9.49 22.46
C ILE A 196 3.21 -8.38 23.37
N LEU A 197 3.35 -7.11 22.95
CA LEU A 197 2.84 -5.96 23.70
C LEU A 197 1.32 -6.05 23.89
N PHE A 198 0.57 -6.34 22.82
CA PHE A 198 -0.89 -6.51 22.92
C PHE A 198 -1.29 -7.74 23.72
N TYR A 199 -0.55 -8.85 23.60
CA TYR A 199 -0.74 -10.01 24.46
C TYR A 199 -0.55 -9.65 25.94
N CYS A 200 0.55 -8.99 26.30
CA CYS A 200 0.80 -8.55 27.66
C CYS A 200 -0.29 -7.60 28.16
N ALA A 201 -0.72 -6.65 27.33
CA ALA A 201 -1.83 -5.75 27.67
C ALA A 201 -3.13 -6.52 27.97
N GLY A 202 -3.47 -7.53 27.16
CA GLY A 202 -4.60 -8.42 27.43
C GLY A 202 -4.44 -9.21 28.73
N LYS A 203 -3.26 -9.78 28.96
CA LYS A 203 -2.98 -10.62 30.14
C LYS A 203 -3.11 -9.79 31.42
N TYR A 204 -2.37 -8.69 31.49
CA TYR A 204 -2.36 -7.81 32.65
C TYR A 204 -3.66 -7.02 32.79
N GLY A 205 -4.40 -6.80 31.70
CA GLY A 205 -5.76 -6.26 31.76
C GLY A 205 -6.71 -7.21 32.48
N LEU A 206 -6.70 -8.50 32.16
CA LEU A 206 -7.51 -9.51 32.85
C LEU A 206 -7.10 -9.68 34.32
N GLU A 207 -5.78 -9.74 34.59
CA GLU A 207 -5.27 -9.79 35.97
C GLU A 207 -5.68 -8.54 36.76
N GLY A 208 -5.65 -7.35 36.13
CA GLY A 208 -6.09 -6.10 36.72
C GLY A 208 -7.60 -6.08 37.03
N ILE A 209 -8.43 -6.64 36.15
CA ILE A 209 -9.87 -6.80 36.39
C ILE A 209 -10.10 -7.74 37.58
N ALA A 210 -9.43 -8.89 37.61
CA ALA A 210 -9.53 -9.85 38.71
C ALA A 210 -9.08 -9.24 40.04
N TRP A 211 -7.96 -8.51 40.03
CA TRP A 211 -7.45 -7.79 41.20
C TRP A 211 -8.44 -6.72 41.68
N ALA A 212 -8.98 -5.90 40.77
CA ALA A 212 -9.95 -4.87 41.13
C ALA A 212 -11.23 -5.50 41.72
N HIS A 213 -11.72 -6.59 41.13
CA HIS A 213 -12.87 -7.33 41.66
C HIS A 213 -12.60 -7.82 43.08
N GLN A 214 -11.48 -8.51 43.30
CA GLN A 214 -11.14 -9.04 44.61
C GLN A 214 -10.90 -7.93 45.65
N TYR A 215 -10.26 -6.82 45.26
CA TYR A 215 -9.94 -5.74 46.18
C TYR A 215 -11.17 -4.94 46.60
N PHE A 216 -12.01 -4.54 45.64
CA PHE A 216 -13.18 -3.70 45.91
C PHE A 216 -14.39 -4.48 46.42
N LEU A 217 -14.63 -5.67 45.87
CA LEU A 217 -15.82 -6.47 46.21
C LEU A 217 -15.54 -7.53 47.26
N LYS A 218 -14.27 -7.79 47.60
CA LYS A 218 -13.83 -8.82 48.57
C LYS A 218 -14.33 -10.22 48.24
N GLN A 219 -14.61 -10.49 46.97
CA GLN A 219 -15.12 -11.75 46.46
C GLN A 219 -14.22 -12.25 45.32
N PRO A 220 -14.07 -13.58 45.16
CA PRO A 220 -13.38 -14.13 44.00
C PRO A 220 -14.12 -13.75 42.72
N LEU A 221 -13.38 -13.67 41.60
CA LEU A 221 -13.99 -13.41 40.29
C LEU A 221 -14.99 -14.53 39.98
N PRO A 222 -16.26 -14.20 39.63
CA PRO A 222 -17.24 -15.21 39.24
C PRO A 222 -16.79 -15.94 37.97
N ASP A 223 -17.31 -17.15 37.78
CA ASP A 223 -17.11 -17.86 36.51
C ASP A 223 -17.82 -17.10 35.39
N LEU A 224 -17.05 -16.53 34.47
CA LEU A 224 -17.55 -15.71 33.37
C LEU A 224 -18.04 -16.55 32.19
N ALA A 225 -17.96 -17.89 32.26
CA ALA A 225 -18.36 -18.80 31.18
C ALA A 225 -17.83 -18.32 29.81
N GLU A 226 -18.73 -18.11 28.83
CA GLU A 226 -18.37 -17.66 27.48
C GLU A 226 -17.81 -16.23 27.44
N TRP A 227 -18.14 -15.36 28.40
CA TRP A 227 -17.65 -13.97 28.44
C TRP A 227 -16.16 -13.87 28.79
N GLY A 228 -15.64 -14.89 29.49
CA GLY A 228 -14.24 -15.04 29.89
C GLY A 228 -13.35 -15.75 28.88
N TRP A 229 -13.82 -15.96 27.63
CA TRP A 229 -13.12 -16.73 26.60
C TRP A 229 -11.68 -16.25 26.34
N LEU A 230 -11.39 -14.96 26.52
CA LEU A 230 -10.05 -14.41 26.33
C LEU A 230 -9.04 -15.07 27.26
N ALA A 231 -9.40 -15.34 28.52
CA ALA A 231 -8.50 -15.93 29.51
C ALA A 231 -8.05 -17.35 29.13
N SER A 232 -8.94 -18.15 28.54
CA SER A 232 -8.64 -19.52 28.10
C SER A 232 -7.93 -19.57 26.74
N GLN A 233 -8.25 -18.65 25.83
CA GLN A 233 -7.73 -18.66 24.46
C GLN A 233 -6.49 -17.78 24.25
N GLN A 234 -6.05 -17.04 25.25
CA GLN A 234 -5.00 -16.01 25.07
C GLN A 234 -3.69 -16.55 24.48
N GLN A 235 -3.24 -17.72 24.96
CA GLN A 235 -1.99 -18.33 24.49
C GLN A 235 -2.13 -18.84 23.05
N ALA A 236 -3.27 -19.45 22.72
CA ALA A 236 -3.57 -19.90 21.38
C ALA A 236 -3.61 -18.70 20.41
N LEU A 237 -4.26 -17.60 20.80
CA LEU A 237 -4.30 -16.38 20.01
C LEU A 237 -2.91 -15.78 19.77
N LEU A 238 -2.05 -15.73 20.80
CA LEU A 238 -0.66 -15.28 20.65
C LEU A 238 0.10 -16.15 19.65
N PHE A 239 0.00 -17.47 19.81
CA PHE A 239 0.64 -18.43 18.92
C PHE A 239 0.21 -18.20 17.47
N TRP A 240 -1.10 -18.15 17.21
CA TRP A 240 -1.64 -17.95 15.87
C TRP A 240 -1.28 -16.57 15.29
N ALA A 241 -1.28 -15.51 16.10
CA ALA A 241 -0.87 -14.18 15.67
C ALA A 241 0.60 -14.17 15.23
N LEU A 242 1.51 -14.74 16.01
CA LEU A 242 2.92 -14.84 15.63
C LEU A 242 3.10 -15.73 14.38
N PHE A 243 2.45 -16.88 14.37
CA PHE A 243 2.58 -17.88 13.31
C PHE A 243 2.06 -17.37 11.96
N LEU A 244 0.96 -16.61 11.95
CA LEU A 244 0.37 -16.06 10.72
C LEU A 244 1.02 -14.76 10.27
N LEU A 245 1.47 -13.89 11.20
CA LEU A 245 1.88 -12.52 10.85
C LEU A 245 3.40 -12.35 10.69
N LEU A 246 4.23 -13.19 11.31
CA LEU A 246 5.69 -13.09 11.14
C LEU A 246 6.16 -13.47 9.73
N PRO A 247 5.66 -14.54 9.08
CA PRO A 247 6.06 -14.88 7.72
C PRO A 247 5.82 -13.75 6.70
N PRO A 248 4.61 -13.13 6.58
CA PRO A 248 4.41 -12.02 5.65
C PRO A 248 5.20 -10.77 6.04
N ALA A 249 5.42 -10.49 7.33
CA ALA A 249 6.26 -9.38 7.78
C ALA A 249 7.71 -9.56 7.30
N LEU A 250 8.27 -10.76 7.41
CA LEU A 250 9.61 -11.06 6.93
C LEU A 250 9.69 -11.07 5.40
N LEU A 251 8.70 -11.64 4.69
CA LEU A 251 8.62 -11.55 3.23
C LEU A 251 8.57 -10.10 2.72
N SER A 252 7.88 -9.21 3.42
CA SER A 252 7.81 -7.79 3.05
C SER A 252 9.17 -7.08 3.07
N ALA A 253 10.14 -7.62 3.83
CA ALA A 253 11.47 -7.05 3.96
C ALA A 253 12.47 -7.61 2.94
N LEU A 254 12.19 -8.78 2.35
CA LEU A 254 13.01 -9.44 1.34
C LEU A 254 13.01 -8.67 0.00
N PRO A 255 13.92 -9.00 -0.95
CA PRO A 255 13.94 -8.43 -2.30
C PRO A 255 12.76 -8.96 -3.14
N VAL A 256 11.56 -8.49 -2.78
CA VAL A 256 10.34 -8.71 -3.54
C VAL A 256 10.00 -7.44 -4.32
N PRO A 257 9.26 -7.55 -5.44
CA PRO A 257 8.89 -6.40 -6.25
C PRO A 257 8.15 -5.36 -5.39
N SER A 258 8.44 -4.07 -5.59
CA SER A 258 8.03 -2.99 -4.69
C SER A 258 6.52 -2.98 -4.35
N GLY A 259 5.66 -3.30 -5.33
CA GLY A 259 4.20 -3.41 -5.11
C GLY A 259 3.81 -4.54 -4.15
N TRP A 260 4.49 -5.67 -4.22
CA TRP A 260 4.26 -6.81 -3.31
C TRP A 260 4.81 -6.55 -1.92
N ALA A 261 6.00 -5.95 -1.82
CA ALA A 261 6.61 -5.57 -0.53
C ALA A 261 5.65 -4.69 0.29
N LEU A 262 5.09 -3.67 -0.36
CA LEU A 262 4.13 -2.75 0.26
C LEU A 262 2.83 -3.46 0.67
N SER A 263 2.32 -4.34 -0.19
CA SER A 263 1.07 -5.08 0.07
C SER A 263 1.23 -6.04 1.25
N LEU A 264 2.32 -6.81 1.30
CA LEU A 264 2.64 -7.72 2.41
C LEU A 264 2.86 -6.96 3.72
N LYS A 265 3.54 -5.81 3.66
CA LYS A 265 3.72 -4.94 4.83
C LYS A 265 2.37 -4.47 5.37
N ARG A 266 1.48 -3.97 4.50
CA ARG A 266 0.14 -3.53 4.88
C ARG A 266 -0.71 -4.67 5.41
N ALA A 267 -0.62 -5.86 4.82
CA ALA A 267 -1.32 -7.05 5.30
C ALA A 267 -0.86 -7.46 6.71
N ALA A 268 0.45 -7.49 6.97
CA ALA A 268 0.98 -7.77 8.30
C ALA A 268 0.55 -6.70 9.32
N GLN A 269 0.61 -5.41 8.96
CA GLN A 269 0.15 -4.31 9.81
C GLN A 269 -1.34 -4.42 10.13
N ALA A 270 -2.18 -4.67 9.13
CA ALA A 270 -3.62 -4.88 9.31
C ALA A 270 -3.91 -6.08 10.22
N GLY A 271 -3.17 -7.18 10.06
CA GLY A 271 -3.28 -8.35 10.93
C GLY A 271 -2.90 -8.06 12.39
N VAL A 272 -1.84 -7.28 12.64
CA VAL A 272 -1.47 -6.83 14.00
C VAL A 272 -2.57 -5.94 14.59
N THR A 273 -3.14 -5.02 13.79
CA THR A 273 -4.26 -4.19 14.23
C THR A 273 -5.50 -5.03 14.55
N LEU A 274 -5.84 -6.02 13.72
CA LEU A 274 -6.96 -6.92 13.97
C LEU A 274 -6.75 -7.72 15.27
N TYR A 275 -5.52 -8.19 15.52
CA TYR A 275 -5.15 -8.84 16.76
C TYR A 275 -5.37 -7.92 17.98
N ALA A 276 -4.93 -6.65 17.90
CA ALA A 276 -5.16 -5.67 18.96
C ALA A 276 -6.66 -5.44 19.23
N VAL A 277 -7.47 -5.34 18.17
CA VAL A 277 -8.93 -5.22 18.29
C VAL A 277 -9.55 -6.45 18.97
N LEU A 278 -9.08 -7.66 18.61
CA LEU A 278 -9.56 -8.90 19.22
C LEU A 278 -9.25 -8.96 20.72
N ILE A 279 -8.05 -8.54 21.15
CA ILE A 279 -7.69 -8.45 22.57
C ILE A 279 -8.57 -7.42 23.29
N ALA A 280 -8.78 -6.24 22.71
CA ALA A 280 -9.65 -5.22 23.28
C ALA A 280 -11.10 -5.70 23.42
N PHE A 281 -11.61 -6.41 22.41
CA PHE A 281 -12.93 -7.03 22.44
C PHE A 281 -13.03 -8.10 23.53
N GLY A 282 -12.02 -8.96 23.68
CA GLY A 282 -11.99 -9.96 24.75
C GLY A 282 -12.01 -9.34 26.15
N LEU A 283 -11.25 -8.26 26.38
CA LEU A 283 -11.28 -7.51 27.63
C LEU A 283 -12.67 -6.89 27.90
N ALA A 284 -13.26 -6.24 26.89
CA ALA A 284 -14.59 -5.66 27.00
C ALA A 284 -15.67 -6.72 27.29
N SER A 285 -15.59 -7.87 26.62
CA SER A 285 -16.44 -9.03 26.86
C SER A 285 -16.36 -9.51 28.31
N SER A 286 -15.16 -9.60 28.88
CA SER A 286 -14.99 -10.00 30.29
C SER A 286 -15.63 -8.99 31.25
N ILE A 287 -15.49 -7.69 30.99
CA ILE A 287 -16.15 -6.64 31.80
C ILE A 287 -17.67 -6.75 31.68
N ALA A 288 -18.20 -6.95 30.47
CA ALA A 288 -19.64 -7.11 30.25
C ALA A 288 -20.19 -8.34 30.99
N GLY A 289 -19.47 -9.47 30.97
CA GLY A 289 -19.85 -10.67 31.72
C GLY A 289 -19.94 -10.42 33.22
N ILE A 290 -18.98 -9.68 33.80
CA ILE A 290 -19.01 -9.28 35.21
C ILE A 290 -20.26 -8.44 35.51
N LEU A 291 -20.56 -7.44 34.68
CA LEU A 291 -21.73 -6.56 34.87
C LEU A 291 -23.06 -7.32 34.78
N LEU A 292 -23.18 -8.26 33.84
CA LEU A 292 -24.38 -9.09 33.71
C LEU A 292 -24.58 -10.00 34.92
N GLN A 293 -23.50 -10.56 35.47
CA GLN A 293 -23.55 -11.35 36.70
C GLN A 293 -23.97 -10.49 37.89
N PHE A 294 -23.45 -9.26 38.01
CA PHE A 294 -23.93 -8.33 39.04
C PHE A 294 -25.42 -8.02 38.90
N TYR A 295 -25.89 -7.81 37.67
CA TYR A 295 -27.30 -7.51 37.42
C TYR A 295 -28.23 -8.69 37.76
N SER A 296 -27.80 -9.94 37.48
CA SER A 296 -28.59 -11.12 37.82
C SER A 296 -28.72 -11.31 39.34
N GLU A 297 -27.69 -10.94 40.11
CA GLU A 297 -27.74 -10.94 41.58
C GLU A 297 -28.73 -9.92 42.17
N PHE A 298 -29.02 -8.81 41.47
CA PHE A 298 -30.01 -7.83 41.92
C PHE A 298 -31.45 -8.18 41.55
N THR A 299 -31.64 -9.04 40.54
CA THR A 299 -32.96 -9.36 39.98
C THR A 299 -33.50 -10.73 40.41
N GLY A 300 -32.64 -11.59 40.98
CA GLY A 300 -33.01 -12.84 41.66
C GLY A 300 -33.21 -12.66 43.16
#